data_AF-C7YSD7-F1
#
_entry.id   AF-C7YSD7-F1
#
_cell.length_a   1.000
_cell.length_b   1.000
_cell.length_c   1.000
_cell.angle_alpha   90.00
_cell.angle_beta   90.00
_cell.angle_gamma   90.00
#
_symmetry.space_group_name_H-M   'P 1'
#
loop_
_entity.id
_entity.type
_entity.pdbx_description
1 polymer ?
#
loop_
_entity_poly.entity_id
_entity_poly.type
_entity_poly.pdbx_seq_one_letter_code
_entity_poly.pdbx_strand_id
1 'polypeptide(L)'
;MFVASRLNLPRLWGTSRPTGYQTMPGGFHDEESGSGESDSLLDRGQRRVRRFWDGFVDFAFQGNILQIAFGLILAAAFTDLVKSFVSDVLMPPISIILPINKNMEEKFAVLKPGPNFDSETGYNTLHQAQDDGAVVMAYG
;
A
#
# COMPACT_ATOMS: atom_id res chain seq x y z
N MET A 1 -12.37 -57.22 42.79
CA MET A 1 -11.37 -56.55 43.62
C MET A 1 -10.77 -55.46 42.73
N PHE A 2 -11.22 -54.22 42.78
CA PHE A 2 -10.77 -53.23 43.76
C PHE A 2 -11.78 -52.08 43.89
N VAL A 3 -11.98 -51.69 45.14
CA VAL A 3 -12.70 -50.51 45.61
C VAL A 3 -11.70 -49.36 45.71
N ALA A 4 -12.08 -48.15 45.29
CA ALA A 4 -11.54 -46.87 45.77
C ALA A 4 -12.58 -45.78 45.42
N SER A 5 -13.60 -45.53 46.24
CA SER A 5 -13.60 -44.79 47.52
C SER A 5 -13.02 -43.37 47.45
N ARG A 6 -13.96 -42.42 47.55
CA ARG A 6 -13.93 -41.06 48.11
C ARG A 6 -13.09 -39.98 47.42
N LEU A 7 -13.81 -39.17 46.65
CA LEU A 7 -13.66 -37.71 46.62
C LEU A 7 -13.71 -37.15 48.05
N ASN A 8 -12.66 -36.46 48.48
CA ASN A 8 -12.72 -35.49 49.57
C ASN A 8 -11.56 -34.50 49.43
N LEU A 9 -11.87 -33.22 49.19
CA LEU A 9 -11.25 -32.01 49.79
C LEU A 9 -11.44 -30.77 48.89
N PRO A 10 -12.35 -29.84 49.22
CA PRO A 10 -12.24 -28.47 48.74
C PRO A 10 -11.14 -27.74 49.52
N ARG A 11 -10.17 -27.18 48.77
CA ARG A 11 -9.03 -26.43 49.29
C ARG A 11 -9.49 -25.19 50.05
N LEU A 12 -9.13 -25.15 51.32
CA LEU A 12 -9.39 -24.04 52.23
C LEU A 12 -8.52 -22.83 51.88
N TRP A 13 -9.16 -21.67 51.94
CA TRP A 13 -8.62 -20.32 51.87
C TRP A 13 -7.26 -20.18 52.58
N GLY A 14 -6.24 -19.76 51.83
CA GLY A 14 -5.01 -19.20 52.37
C GLY A 14 -4.97 -17.70 52.07
N THR A 15 -5.63 -16.88 52.90
CA THR A 15 -5.40 -15.44 52.90
C THR A 15 -4.16 -15.14 53.72
N SER A 16 -3.12 -14.63 53.07
CA SER A 16 -2.04 -13.93 53.76
C SER A 16 -1.77 -12.68 52.94
N ARG A 17 -2.36 -11.56 53.38
CA ARG A 17 -2.03 -10.23 52.87
C ARG A 17 -0.74 -9.78 53.57
N PRO A 18 0.25 -9.25 52.85
CA PRO A 18 1.46 -8.72 53.48
C PRO A 18 1.12 -7.41 54.23
N THR A 19 1.36 -7.39 55.53
CA THR A 19 1.43 -6.18 56.35
C THR A 19 2.85 -5.62 56.31
N GLY A 20 3.01 -4.40 55.82
CA GLY A 20 4.29 -3.68 55.87
C GLY A 20 4.27 -2.40 55.06
N TYR A 21 3.61 -1.36 55.57
CA TYR A 21 3.93 0.01 55.15
C TYR A 21 5.20 0.43 55.91
N GLN A 22 6.35 0.12 55.32
CA GLN A 22 7.64 0.64 55.77
C GLN A 22 7.66 2.15 55.51
N THR A 23 7.99 2.90 56.56
CA THR A 23 8.07 4.37 56.60
C THR A 23 9.06 4.93 55.59
N MET A 24 8.69 6.02 54.92
CA MET A 24 9.55 6.81 54.04
C MET A 24 10.52 7.65 54.88
N PRO A 25 11.85 7.56 54.67
CA PRO A 25 12.74 8.62 55.06
C PRO A 25 12.58 9.78 54.07
N GLY A 26 12.13 10.93 54.57
CA GLY A 26 12.26 12.18 53.85
C GLY A 26 13.74 12.48 53.62
N GLY A 27 14.19 12.23 52.40
CA GLY A 27 15.35 12.88 51.80
C GLY A 27 14.84 13.70 50.65
N PHE A 28 14.86 15.04 50.79
CA PHE A 28 15.01 15.90 49.64
C PHE A 28 16.38 15.56 49.05
N HIS A 29 16.37 14.72 48.02
CA HIS A 29 17.46 14.64 47.06
C HIS A 29 16.99 15.40 45.84
N ASP A 30 17.53 16.60 45.75
CA ASP A 30 17.91 17.39 44.59
C ASP A 30 17.51 16.83 43.22
N GLU A 31 16.97 17.74 42.40
CA GLU A 31 16.78 17.63 40.96
C GLU A 31 17.91 16.87 40.25
N GLU A 32 17.70 15.57 39.99
CA GLU A 32 18.54 14.77 39.11
C GLU A 32 17.80 14.52 37.79
N SER A 33 18.39 15.10 36.75
CA SER A 33 18.00 15.19 35.34
C SER A 33 16.92 14.23 34.81
N GLY A 34 15.89 14.82 34.18
CA GLY A 34 14.84 14.14 33.41
C GLY A 34 15.30 13.46 32.10
N SER A 35 16.41 12.72 32.12
CA SER A 35 16.93 11.92 31.00
C SER A 35 16.67 10.42 31.17
N GLY A 36 16.62 9.90 32.41
CA GLY A 36 16.39 8.48 32.67
C GLY A 36 14.94 8.01 32.48
N GLU A 37 13.97 8.90 32.68
CA GLU A 37 12.55 8.58 32.54
C GLU A 37 12.14 8.46 31.06
N SER A 38 12.68 9.34 30.20
CA SER A 38 12.54 9.25 28.74
C SER A 38 13.14 7.96 28.19
N ASP A 39 14.31 7.55 28.67
CA ASP A 39 14.96 6.30 28.22
C ASP A 39 14.14 5.06 28.61
N SER A 40 13.50 5.07 29.78
CA SER A 40 12.61 3.97 30.23
C SER A 40 11.30 3.87 29.43
N LEU A 41 10.81 5.00 28.89
CA LEU A 41 9.63 5.06 28.02
C LEU A 41 9.96 4.63 26.60
N LEU A 42 11.13 5.02 26.12
CA LEU A 42 11.67 4.58 24.83
C LEU A 42 11.95 3.08 24.84
N ASP A 43 12.53 2.52 25.91
CA ASP A 43 12.79 1.08 26.02
C ASP A 43 11.47 0.26 26.04
N ARG A 44 10.44 0.74 26.75
CA ARG A 44 9.10 0.09 26.73
C ARG A 44 8.46 0.13 25.34
N GLY A 45 8.60 1.24 24.62
CA GLY A 45 8.15 1.39 23.24
C GLY A 45 8.91 0.47 22.29
N GLN A 46 10.24 0.44 22.39
CA GLN A 46 11.13 -0.36 21.55
C GLN A 46 10.88 -1.87 21.70
N ARG A 47 10.69 -2.37 22.92
CA ARG A 47 10.36 -3.80 23.15
C ARG A 47 9.02 -4.20 22.55
N ARG A 48 8.06 -3.28 22.52
CA ARG A 48 6.76 -3.51 21.91
C ARG A 48 6.86 -3.55 20.39
N VAL A 49 7.56 -2.58 19.79
CA VAL A 49 7.81 -2.53 18.33
C VAL A 49 8.59 -3.76 17.87
N ARG A 50 9.62 -4.20 18.61
CA ARG A 50 10.36 -5.43 18.31
C ARG A 50 9.46 -6.67 18.29
N ARG A 51 8.62 -6.86 19.33
CA ARG A 51 7.65 -7.98 19.35
C ARG A 51 6.65 -7.93 18.20
N PHE A 52 6.19 -6.74 17.81
CA PHE A 52 5.31 -6.59 16.65
C PHE A 52 6.04 -6.91 15.34
N TRP A 53 7.30 -6.51 15.20
CA TRP A 53 8.12 -6.84 14.04
C TRP A 53 8.37 -8.34 13.94
N ASP A 54 8.80 -8.97 15.04
CA ASP A 54 9.01 -10.42 15.10
C ASP A 54 7.72 -11.18 14.76
N GLY A 55 6.59 -10.77 15.33
CA GLY A 55 5.28 -11.36 15.02
C GLY A 55 4.78 -11.11 13.60
N PHE A 56 5.13 -9.97 12.98
CA PHE A 56 4.81 -9.69 11.57
C PHE A 56 5.65 -10.55 10.64
N VAL A 57 6.94 -10.71 10.94
CA VAL A 57 7.85 -11.58 10.19
C VAL A 57 7.35 -13.02 10.25
N ASP A 58 7.03 -13.52 11.45
CA ASP A 58 6.45 -14.85 11.62
C ASP A 58 5.14 -15.00 10.84
N PHE A 59 4.25 -14.00 10.87
CA PHE A 59 3.01 -14.00 10.09
C PHE A 59 3.25 -14.02 8.57
N ALA A 60 4.18 -13.20 8.06
CA ALA A 60 4.48 -13.13 6.64
C ALA A 60 5.04 -14.46 6.09
N PHE A 61 5.82 -15.16 6.92
CA PHE A 61 6.34 -16.50 6.62
C PHE A 61 5.36 -17.63 6.95
N GLN A 62 4.29 -17.35 7.69
CA GLN A 62 3.27 -18.33 8.03
C GLN A 62 2.42 -18.69 6.82
N GLY A 63 2.36 -19.98 6.50
CA GLY A 63 1.48 -20.49 5.45
C GLY A 63 1.85 -19.97 4.05
N ASN A 64 0.85 -19.52 3.29
CA ASN A 64 0.99 -19.18 1.86
C ASN A 64 0.93 -17.66 1.55
N ILE A 65 1.08 -16.81 2.56
CA ILE A 65 0.85 -15.36 2.41
C ILE A 65 1.89 -14.74 1.47
N LEU A 66 3.16 -15.11 1.63
CA LEU A 66 4.27 -14.58 0.84
C LEU A 66 4.12 -14.89 -0.66
N GLN A 67 3.66 -16.09 -1.02
CA GLN A 67 3.48 -16.47 -2.43
C GLN A 67 2.36 -15.67 -3.09
N ILE A 68 1.26 -15.44 -2.37
CA ILE A 68 0.15 -14.61 -2.85
C ILE A 68 0.61 -13.16 -3.03
N ALA A 69 1.37 -12.61 -2.08
CA ALA A 69 1.90 -11.26 -2.16
C ALA A 69 2.82 -11.08 -3.38
N PHE A 70 3.75 -12.01 -3.61
CA PHE A 70 4.61 -11.97 -4.80
C PHE A 70 3.80 -12.10 -6.10
N GLY A 71 2.76 -12.93 -6.13
CA GLY A 71 1.87 -13.03 -7.28
C GLY A 71 1.19 -11.71 -7.64
N LEU A 72 0.70 -10.97 -6.64
CA LEU A 72 0.07 -9.67 -6.85
C LEU A 72 1.05 -8.60 -7.31
N ILE A 73 2.26 -8.55 -6.72
CA ILE A 73 3.30 -7.59 -7.10
C ILE A 73 3.75 -7.83 -8.55
N LEU A 74 4.01 -9.09 -8.91
CA LEU A 74 4.40 -9.44 -10.27
C LEU A 74 3.28 -9.21 -11.28
N ALA A 75 2.02 -9.48 -10.92
CA ALA A 75 0.89 -9.20 -11.79
C ALA A 75 0.73 -7.69 -12.08
N ALA A 76 0.86 -6.85 -11.06
CA ALA A 76 0.79 -5.39 -11.22
C ALA A 76 1.93 -4.88 -12.11
N ALA A 77 3.18 -5.28 -11.80
CA ALA A 77 4.35 -4.87 -12.58
C ALA A 77 4.28 -5.37 -14.04
N PHE A 78 3.85 -6.61 -14.26
CA PHE A 78 3.72 -7.16 -15.60
C PHE A 78 2.63 -6.47 -16.42
N THR A 79 1.53 -6.07 -15.78
CA THR A 79 0.46 -5.31 -16.46
C THR A 79 0.98 -3.96 -16.96
N ASP A 80 1.77 -3.25 -16.15
CA ASP A 80 2.36 -1.97 -16.56
C ASP A 80 3.38 -2.15 -17.70
N LEU A 81 4.20 -3.20 -17.65
CA LEU A 81 5.13 -3.55 -18.73
C LEU A 81 4.39 -3.86 -20.04
N VAL A 82 3.35 -4.69 -19.98
CA VAL A 82 2.52 -5.02 -21.14
C VAL A 82 1.82 -3.77 -21.66
N LYS A 83 1.34 -2.88 -20.79
CA LYS A 83 0.67 -1.64 -21.19
C LYS A 83 1.60 -0.72 -22.00
N SER A 84 2.82 -0.48 -21.51
CA SER A 84 3.80 0.31 -22.27
C SER A 84 4.20 -0.40 -23.57
N PHE A 85 4.42 -1.71 -23.54
CA PHE A 85 4.72 -2.46 -24.78
C PHE A 85 3.60 -2.38 -25.82
N VAL A 86 2.34 -2.53 -25.38
CA VAL A 86 1.18 -2.41 -26.26
C VAL A 86 1.07 -1.00 -26.81
N SER A 87 1.19 0.02 -25.95
CA SER A 87 1.14 1.43 -26.34
C SER A 87 2.23 1.80 -27.36
N ASP A 88 3.46 1.41 -27.07
CA ASP A 88 4.62 2.01 -27.75
C ASP A 88 5.08 1.18 -28.95
N VAL A 89 4.79 -0.13 -28.95
CA VAL A 89 5.24 -1.07 -30.00
C VAL A 89 4.08 -1.60 -30.81
N LEU A 90 2.93 -1.92 -30.19
CA LEU A 90 1.81 -2.53 -30.91
C LEU A 90 0.81 -1.51 -31.46
N MET A 91 0.55 -0.39 -30.79
CA MET A 91 -0.37 0.62 -31.34
C MET A 91 0.08 1.20 -32.69
N PRO A 92 1.36 1.52 -32.94
CA PRO A 92 1.75 2.08 -34.23
C PRO A 92 1.45 1.13 -35.41
N PRO A 93 1.83 -0.16 -35.38
CA PRO A 93 1.47 -1.13 -36.41
C PRO A 93 -0.04 -1.42 -36.48
N ILE A 94 -0.71 -1.58 -35.33
CA ILE A 94 -2.15 -1.87 -35.28
C ILE A 94 -2.97 -0.71 -35.85
N SER A 95 -2.55 0.53 -35.59
CA SER A 95 -3.23 1.73 -36.11
C SER A 95 -3.25 1.80 -37.64
N ILE A 96 -2.24 1.20 -38.28
CA ILE A 96 -2.11 1.15 -39.74
C ILE A 96 -2.96 0.01 -40.33
N ILE A 97 -3.01 -1.14 -39.63
CA ILE A 97 -3.58 -2.39 -40.16
C ILE A 97 -5.07 -2.53 -39.84
N LEU A 98 -5.52 -2.03 -38.69
CA LEU A 98 -6.92 -2.05 -38.26
C LEU A 98 -7.49 -0.63 -38.23
N PRO A 99 -7.97 -0.09 -39.37
CA PRO A 99 -8.78 1.13 -39.39
C PRO A 99 -10.20 0.80 -38.88
N ILE A 100 -10.33 0.31 -37.64
CA ILE A 100 -11.60 -0.19 -37.12
C ILE A 100 -12.62 0.93 -36.82
N ASN A 101 -12.26 2.22 -36.78
CA ASN A 101 -13.26 3.31 -36.75
C ASN A 101 -12.62 4.70 -36.92
N LYS A 102 -12.15 5.04 -38.12
CA LYS A 102 -12.02 6.47 -38.47
C LYS A 102 -13.42 7.02 -38.76
N ASN A 103 -14.11 7.38 -37.68
CA ASN A 103 -14.95 8.56 -37.59
C ASN A 103 -15.96 8.75 -38.74
N MET A 104 -17.11 8.08 -38.67
CA MET A 104 -18.29 8.53 -39.44
C MET A 104 -18.98 9.73 -38.77
N GLU A 105 -18.69 10.02 -37.49
CA GLU A 105 -19.30 11.16 -36.74
C GLU A 105 -18.32 12.32 -36.49
N GLU A 106 -17.02 12.10 -36.70
CA GLU A 106 -15.95 13.07 -36.44
C GLU A 106 -15.11 13.32 -37.70
N LYS A 107 -15.76 13.44 -38.86
CA LYS A 107 -15.10 13.93 -40.08
C LYS A 107 -14.90 15.44 -39.95
N PHE A 108 -13.69 15.86 -39.59
CA PHE A 108 -13.34 17.27 -39.58
C PHE A 108 -12.39 17.61 -40.72
N ALA A 109 -12.75 18.64 -41.48
CA ALA A 109 -11.87 19.23 -42.47
C ALA A 109 -11.06 20.35 -41.81
N VAL A 110 -9.74 20.23 -41.82
CA VAL A 110 -8.83 21.29 -41.38
C VAL A 110 -8.76 22.32 -42.52
N LEU A 111 -9.35 23.50 -42.32
CA LEU A 111 -9.37 24.54 -43.35
C LEU A 111 -8.10 25.39 -43.34
N LYS A 112 -7.44 25.46 -42.18
CA LYS A 112 -6.16 26.16 -42.02
C LYS A 112 -5.27 25.38 -41.04
N PRO A 113 -4.09 24.92 -41.47
CA PRO A 113 -3.17 24.20 -40.60
C PRO A 113 -2.59 25.11 -39.51
N GLY A 114 -2.45 24.56 -38.31
CA GLY A 114 -1.75 25.20 -37.20
C GLY A 114 -0.22 25.14 -37.36
N PRO A 115 0.56 25.78 -36.47
CA PRO A 115 2.01 25.91 -36.60
C PRO A 115 2.78 24.58 -36.57
N ASN A 116 2.24 23.54 -35.92
CA ASN A 116 2.85 22.21 -35.84
C ASN A 116 2.18 21.19 -36.77
N PHE A 117 1.53 21.66 -37.84
CA PHE A 117 0.89 20.78 -38.81
C PHE A 117 1.93 20.03 -39.64
N ASP A 118 2.07 18.74 -39.36
CA ASP A 118 2.80 17.80 -40.21
C ASP A 118 1.88 17.30 -41.35
N SER A 119 2.27 17.57 -42.59
CA SER A 119 1.52 17.20 -43.79
C SER A 119 1.45 15.68 -44.02
N GLU A 120 2.28 14.89 -43.35
CA GLU A 120 2.31 13.43 -43.52
C GLU A 120 1.41 12.69 -42.52
N THR A 121 1.19 13.23 -41.32
CA THR A 121 0.38 12.59 -40.25
C THR A 121 -0.92 13.31 -39.92
N GLY A 122 -1.05 14.61 -40.20
CA GLY A 122 -2.23 15.40 -39.87
C GLY A 122 -2.58 15.38 -38.37
N TYR A 123 -3.81 15.80 -38.03
CA TYR A 123 -4.32 15.71 -36.66
C TYR A 123 -5.15 14.44 -36.48
N ASN A 124 -4.85 13.67 -35.43
CA ASN A 124 -5.55 12.42 -35.16
C ASN A 124 -6.89 12.64 -34.44
N THR A 125 -7.08 13.80 -33.80
CA THR A 125 -8.30 14.17 -33.08
C THR A 125 -8.64 15.65 -33.23
N LEU A 126 -9.93 15.99 -33.08
CA LEU A 126 -10.42 17.38 -33.10
C LEU A 126 -9.77 18.24 -32.01
N HIS A 127 -9.56 17.66 -30.83
CA HIS A 127 -8.99 18.35 -29.67
C HIS A 127 -7.55 18.78 -29.96
N GLN A 128 -6.75 17.88 -30.55
CA GLN A 128 -5.37 18.17 -30.93
C GLN A 128 -5.30 19.30 -31.95
N ALA A 129 -6.21 19.33 -32.93
CA ALA A 129 -6.25 20.39 -33.92
C ALA A 129 -6.66 21.75 -33.33
N GLN A 130 -7.59 21.77 -32.37
CA GLN A 130 -8.00 22.99 -31.67
C GLN A 130 -6.91 23.52 -30.73
N ASP A 131 -6.21 22.64 -30.02
CA ASP A 131 -5.09 22.99 -29.14
C ASP A 131 -3.92 23.59 -29.93
N ASP A 132 -3.70 23.12 -31.16
CA ASP A 132 -2.72 23.68 -32.09
C ASP A 132 -3.19 24.97 -32.80
N GLY A 133 -4.39 25.47 -32.45
CA GLY A 133 -4.98 26.66 -33.04
C GLY A 133 -5.40 26.49 -34.50
N ALA A 134 -5.53 25.25 -34.97
CA ALA A 134 -6.03 24.97 -36.31
C ALA A 134 -7.53 25.25 -36.39
N VAL A 135 -7.95 25.90 -37.47
CA VAL A 135 -9.36 26.15 -37.73
C VAL A 135 -9.96 24.88 -38.34
N VAL A 136 -10.70 24.15 -37.52
CA VAL A 136 -11.35 22.89 -37.89
C VAL A 136 -12.83 23.07 -38.13
N MET A 137 -13.33 22.45 -39.19
CA MET A 137 -14.75 22.38 -39.50
C MET A 137 -15.21 20.93 -39.32
N ALA A 138 -15.87 20.66 -38.20
CA ALA A 138 -16.45 19.34 -37.91
C ALA A 138 -17.77 19.19 -38.70
N TYR A 139 -17.83 18.24 -39.62
CA TYR A 139 -19.06 17.82 -40.29
C TYR A 139 -19.24 16.33 -40.01
N GLY A 140 -20.21 16.01 -39.14
CA GLY A 140 -20.72 14.64 -39.01
C GLY A 140 -21.33 14.16 -40.31
#